data_AF-A0A7S3G299-F1
#
_entry.id   AF-A0A7S3G299-F1
#
_cell.length_a   1.000
_cell.length_b   1.000
_cell.length_c   1.000
_cell.angle_alpha   90.00
_cell.angle_beta   90.00
_cell.angle_gamma   90.00
#
_symmetry.space_group_name_H-M   'P 1'
#
loop_
_entity.id
_entity.type
_entity.pdbx_description
1 polymer ?
#
loop_
_entity_poly.entity_id
_entity_poly.type
_entity_poly.pdbx_seq_one_letter_code
_entity_poly.pdbx_strand_id
1 'polypeptide(L)'
;MASIKLARMLSKFASPISLSTSSLPWMSTGRVRVSAIPAVYRQMRMQTSVPKFDTFAVVDGLRKAGFDEAQSVAVLQIVRRAMEEVSTFQADTLVTKSELKEKVFNSELKADLQQRHSKEMLKADFERLQSTLQMMEKADFSNLKAELITTEKKVETMFADFRTEMQVIENRLMKFVIGGIGTVAAVLLAYLRLIK
;
A
#
# COMPACT_ATOMS: atom_id res chain seq x y z
N MET A 1 -0.88 51.28 -34.50
CA MET A 1 -2.17 51.32 -33.74
C MET A 1 -2.92 49.97 -33.67
N ALA A 2 -2.28 48.83 -33.96
CA ALA A 2 -2.90 47.50 -33.81
C ALA A 2 -2.55 46.79 -32.48
N SER A 3 -1.62 47.32 -31.68
CA SER A 3 -1.10 46.60 -30.50
C SER A 3 -1.82 46.90 -29.18
N ILE A 4 -2.76 47.85 -29.14
CA ILE A 4 -3.47 48.25 -27.90
C ILE A 4 -4.76 47.44 -27.71
N LYS A 5 -5.30 46.82 -28.77
CA LYS A 5 -6.56 46.05 -28.70
C LYS A 5 -6.36 44.61 -28.19
N LEU A 6 -5.13 44.09 -28.24
CA LEU A 6 -4.77 42.74 -27.75
C LEU A 6 -4.45 42.72 -26.24
N ALA A 7 -3.94 43.82 -25.68
CA ALA A 7 -3.62 43.89 -24.25
C ALA A 7 -4.86 43.96 -23.33
N ARG A 8 -6.04 44.35 -23.87
CA ARG A 8 -7.28 44.47 -23.09
C ARG A 8 -8.09 43.17 -23.04
N MET A 9 -7.75 42.16 -23.84
CA MET A 9 -8.42 40.85 -23.80
C MET A 9 -7.75 39.82 -22.88
N LEU A 10 -6.49 40.02 -22.50
CA LEU A 10 -5.76 39.09 -21.62
C LEU A 10 -5.85 39.43 -20.12
N SER A 11 -6.38 40.61 -19.75
CA SER A 11 -6.55 40.99 -18.34
C SER A 11 -7.84 40.48 -17.69
N LYS A 12 -8.72 39.78 -18.43
CA LYS A 12 -9.93 39.16 -17.87
C LYS A 12 -9.71 37.75 -17.30
N PHE A 13 -8.49 37.22 -17.34
CA PHE A 13 -8.20 35.84 -16.93
C PHE A 13 -7.17 35.70 -15.80
N ALA A 14 -6.81 36.79 -15.13
CA ALA A 14 -5.86 36.75 -14.01
C ALA A 14 -6.46 37.41 -12.77
N SER A 15 -7.21 36.64 -11.98
CA SER A 15 -7.35 36.91 -10.55
C SER A 15 -6.24 36.16 -9.79
N PRO A 16 -5.50 36.85 -8.91
CA PRO A 16 -4.40 36.29 -8.16
C PRO A 16 -4.91 35.52 -6.92
N ILE A 17 -4.40 34.30 -6.73
CA ILE A 17 -4.57 33.55 -5.48
C ILE A 17 -3.65 34.20 -4.43
N SER A 18 -4.23 34.93 -3.49
CA SER A 18 -3.56 35.37 -2.28
C SER A 18 -3.48 34.21 -1.28
N LEU A 19 -2.26 33.77 -0.99
CA LEU A 19 -1.97 32.86 0.12
C LEU A 19 -2.04 33.64 1.43
N SER A 20 -3.13 33.45 2.18
CA SER A 20 -3.20 33.78 3.60
C SER A 20 -2.73 32.56 4.41
N THR A 21 -1.61 32.74 5.09
CA THR A 21 -1.04 31.77 6.01
C THR A 21 -1.89 31.75 7.28
N SER A 22 -2.50 30.61 7.59
CA SER A 22 -2.94 30.35 8.96
C SER A 22 -2.60 28.90 9.32
N SER A 23 -1.77 28.83 10.36
CA SER A 23 -1.32 27.69 11.15
C SER A 23 -2.17 26.42 11.07
N LEU A 24 -1.53 25.32 10.67
CA LEU A 24 -2.03 23.95 10.72
C LEU A 24 -2.18 23.46 12.18
N PRO A 25 -3.39 23.12 12.67
CA PRO A 25 -3.58 22.48 13.96
C PRO A 25 -4.04 21.03 13.74
N TRP A 26 -3.13 20.15 13.30
CA TRP A 26 -3.41 18.71 13.32
C TRP A 26 -2.14 17.85 13.50
N MET A 27 -1.23 18.28 14.36
CA MET A 27 -0.40 17.31 15.10
C MET A 27 -0.95 17.23 16.52
N SER A 28 -1.94 16.35 16.70
CA SER A 28 -2.45 15.97 18.02
C SER A 28 -3.04 14.57 17.92
N THR A 29 -2.23 13.60 18.31
CA THR A 29 -2.64 12.29 18.84
C THR A 29 -3.87 12.42 19.74
N GLY A 30 -5.01 11.90 19.31
CA GLY A 30 -6.22 11.91 20.15
C GLY A 30 -7.39 11.16 19.50
N ARG A 31 -7.63 9.93 19.98
CA ARG A 31 -8.84 9.09 19.84
C ARG A 31 -9.90 9.60 18.83
N VAL A 32 -9.99 8.90 17.70
CA VAL A 32 -11.16 8.95 16.82
C VAL A 32 -12.37 8.40 17.58
N ARG A 33 -13.21 9.29 18.11
CA ARG A 33 -14.58 8.95 18.49
C ARG A 33 -15.32 8.65 17.19
N VAL A 34 -15.68 7.40 17.00
CA VAL A 34 -16.65 6.98 15.97
C VAL A 34 -17.98 7.65 16.34
N SER A 35 -18.27 8.80 15.76
CA SER A 35 -19.63 9.34 15.74
C SER A 35 -20.44 8.40 14.85
N ALA A 36 -21.31 7.61 15.50
CA ALA A 36 -22.25 6.73 14.85
C ALA A 36 -22.93 7.46 13.69
N ILE A 37 -22.76 6.92 12.49
CA ILE A 37 -23.49 7.33 11.30
C ILE A 37 -24.98 7.14 11.64
N PRO A 38 -25.82 8.18 11.60
CA PRO A 38 -27.25 7.98 11.79
C PRO A 38 -27.74 7.11 10.64
N ALA A 39 -28.25 5.93 10.97
CA ALA A 39 -28.92 5.02 10.05
C ALA A 39 -30.20 5.68 9.53
N VAL A 40 -30.07 6.59 8.57
CA VAL A 40 -31.20 7.14 7.80
C VAL A 40 -31.49 6.18 6.65
N TYR A 41 -31.85 4.94 6.99
CA TYR A 41 -32.62 4.11 6.06
C TYR A 41 -34.07 4.54 6.18
N ARG A 42 -34.38 5.71 5.59
CA ARG A 42 -35.77 6.12 5.34
C ARG A 42 -36.36 5.11 4.37
N GLN A 43 -37.12 4.19 4.93
CA GLN A 43 -37.95 3.20 4.27
C GLN A 43 -38.63 3.81 3.02
N MET A 44 -38.12 3.45 1.84
CA MET A 44 -38.90 3.56 0.62
C MET A 44 -39.93 2.44 0.65
N ARG A 45 -41.03 2.66 1.37
CA ARG A 45 -42.27 1.92 1.12
C ARG A 45 -42.73 2.32 -0.28
N MET A 46 -42.32 1.54 -1.27
CA MET A 46 -43.01 1.49 -2.55
C MET A 46 -44.43 1.00 -2.23
N GLN A 47 -45.37 1.93 -2.13
CA GLN A 47 -46.79 1.58 -2.06
C GLN A 47 -47.15 0.93 -3.39
N THR A 48 -47.16 -0.40 -3.42
CA THR A 48 -47.69 -1.21 -4.50
C THR A 48 -49.22 -1.20 -4.43
N SER A 49 -49.86 -0.04 -4.47
CA SER A 49 -51.30 -0.01 -4.73
C SER A 49 -51.48 -0.34 -6.20
N VAL A 50 -51.85 -1.58 -6.50
CA VAL A 50 -52.35 -1.96 -7.83
C VAL A 50 -53.46 -0.96 -8.18
N PRO A 51 -53.30 -0.15 -9.24
CA PRO A 51 -54.31 0.83 -9.60
C PRO A 51 -55.61 0.09 -9.92
N LYS A 52 -56.63 0.24 -9.08
CA LYS A 52 -57.94 -0.37 -9.28
C LYS A 52 -58.65 0.38 -10.40
N PHE A 53 -58.72 -0.23 -11.57
CA PHE A 53 -59.41 0.34 -12.73
C PHE A 53 -60.92 0.21 -12.55
N ASP A 54 -61.60 1.34 -12.29
CA ASP A 54 -63.05 1.36 -12.13
C ASP A 54 -63.74 1.32 -13.50
N THR A 55 -64.22 0.13 -13.82
CA THR A 55 -64.87 -0.19 -15.10
C THR A 55 -66.21 0.52 -15.24
N PHE A 56 -66.92 0.76 -14.14
CA PHE A 56 -68.26 1.33 -14.14
C PHE A 56 -68.23 2.85 -14.30
N ALA A 57 -67.31 3.52 -13.61
CA ALA A 57 -67.13 4.97 -13.70
C ALA A 57 -66.74 5.43 -15.12
N VAL A 58 -65.93 4.64 -15.82
CA VAL A 58 -65.50 4.93 -17.20
C VAL A 58 -66.66 4.81 -18.18
N VAL A 59 -67.48 3.76 -18.08
CA VAL A 59 -68.64 3.56 -18.97
C VAL A 59 -69.72 4.61 -18.73
N ASP A 60 -69.99 4.95 -17.46
CA ASP A 60 -70.98 5.99 -17.13
C ASP A 60 -70.55 7.39 -17.61
N GLY A 61 -69.25 7.69 -17.54
CA GLY A 61 -68.68 8.94 -18.08
C GLY A 61 -68.77 9.03 -19.60
N LEU A 62 -68.48 7.94 -20.32
CA LEU A 62 -68.57 7.89 -21.78
C LEU A 62 -70.03 8.01 -22.25
N ARG A 63 -70.96 7.35 -21.56
CA ARG A 63 -72.40 7.47 -21.86
C ARG A 63 -72.92 8.90 -21.65
N LYS A 64 -72.47 9.59 -20.59
CA LYS A 64 -72.79 11.01 -20.34
C LYS A 64 -72.21 11.95 -21.40
N ALA A 65 -71.10 11.57 -22.02
CA ALA A 65 -70.49 12.31 -23.12
C ALA A 65 -71.14 12.04 -24.49
N GLY A 66 -72.22 11.24 -24.54
CA GLY A 66 -72.99 10.97 -25.75
C GLY A 66 -72.51 9.76 -26.57
N PHE A 67 -71.62 8.93 -26.03
CA PHE A 67 -71.23 7.67 -26.66
C PHE A 67 -72.29 6.59 -26.43
N ASP A 68 -72.51 5.75 -27.44
CA ASP A 68 -73.38 4.59 -27.32
C ASP A 68 -72.81 3.56 -26.34
N GLU A 69 -73.67 2.72 -25.76
CA GLU A 69 -73.28 1.75 -24.73
C GLU A 69 -72.25 0.74 -25.27
N ALA A 70 -72.43 0.28 -26.52
CA ALA A 70 -71.49 -0.60 -27.19
C ALA A 70 -70.11 0.05 -27.42
N GLN A 71 -70.11 1.34 -27.77
CA GLN A 71 -68.87 2.11 -28.00
C GLN A 71 -68.11 2.34 -26.69
N SER A 72 -68.84 2.64 -25.62
CA SER A 72 -68.28 2.87 -24.29
C SER A 72 -67.60 1.61 -23.74
N VAL A 73 -68.22 0.45 -23.93
CA VAL A 73 -67.66 -0.86 -23.55
C VAL A 73 -66.44 -1.22 -24.41
N ALA A 74 -66.45 -0.92 -25.70
CA ALA A 74 -65.30 -1.17 -26.58
C ALA A 74 -64.07 -0.34 -26.16
N VAL A 75 -64.25 0.95 -25.88
CA VAL A 75 -63.17 1.84 -25.40
C VAL A 75 -62.63 1.35 -24.06
N LEU A 76 -63.51 0.99 -23.13
CA LEU A 76 -63.15 0.40 -21.85
C LEU A 76 -62.28 -0.85 -22.00
N GLN A 77 -62.61 -1.75 -22.92
CA GLN A 77 -61.84 -2.98 -23.17
C GLN A 77 -60.44 -2.67 -23.71
N ILE A 78 -60.31 -1.68 -24.59
CA ILE A 78 -59.01 -1.24 -25.12
C ILE A 78 -58.16 -0.63 -24.01
N VAL A 79 -58.73 0.26 -23.20
CA VAL A 79 -58.03 0.90 -22.07
C VAL A 79 -57.62 -0.14 -21.04
N ARG A 80 -58.50 -1.10 -20.72
CA ARG A 80 -58.20 -2.18 -19.78
C ARG A 80 -57.03 -3.04 -20.27
N ARG A 81 -57.01 -3.44 -21.55
CA ARG A 81 -55.90 -4.19 -22.14
C ARG A 81 -54.59 -3.41 -22.09
N ALA A 82 -54.62 -2.13 -22.47
CA ALA A 82 -53.44 -1.27 -22.39
C ALA A 82 -52.95 -1.10 -20.94
N MET A 83 -53.85 -1.02 -19.96
CA MET A 83 -53.51 -0.87 -18.55
C MET A 83 -52.98 -2.17 -17.94
N GLU A 84 -53.52 -3.32 -18.33
CA GLU A 84 -52.99 -4.64 -17.97
C GLU A 84 -51.55 -4.80 -18.52
N GLU A 85 -51.29 -4.39 -19.76
CA GLU A 85 -49.95 -4.38 -20.38
C GLU A 85 -48.97 -3.41 -19.70
N VAL A 86 -49.42 -2.21 -19.33
CA VAL A 86 -48.59 -1.26 -18.57
C VAL A 86 -48.28 -1.78 -17.16
N SER A 87 -49.23 -2.45 -16.51
CA SER A 87 -49.03 -3.02 -15.17
C SER A 87 -48.01 -4.16 -15.18
N THR A 88 -48.02 -5.02 -16.21
CA THR A 88 -47.03 -6.10 -16.34
C THR A 88 -45.66 -5.55 -16.72
N PHE A 89 -45.58 -4.60 -17.67
CA PHE A 89 -44.33 -3.94 -18.03
C PHE A 89 -43.69 -3.19 -16.86
N GLN A 90 -44.49 -2.54 -16.01
CA GLN A 90 -44.00 -1.87 -14.81
C GLN A 90 -43.51 -2.87 -13.75
N ALA A 91 -44.21 -3.99 -13.55
CA ALA A 91 -43.78 -5.06 -12.66
C ALA A 91 -42.42 -5.63 -13.11
N ASP A 92 -42.27 -5.96 -14.39
CA ASP A 92 -41.02 -6.47 -14.95
C ASP A 92 -39.89 -5.46 -14.84
N THR A 93 -40.13 -4.20 -15.19
CA THR A 93 -39.13 -3.11 -15.06
C THR A 93 -38.66 -2.92 -13.62
N LEU A 94 -39.56 -3.07 -12.64
CA LEU A 94 -39.22 -2.98 -11.22
C LEU A 94 -38.43 -4.20 -10.75
N VAL A 95 -38.80 -5.40 -11.21
CA VAL A 95 -38.04 -6.64 -10.96
C VAL A 95 -36.64 -6.52 -11.55
N THR A 96 -36.49 -6.08 -12.80
CA THR A 96 -35.17 -5.91 -13.44
C THR A 96 -34.31 -4.89 -12.70
N LYS A 97 -34.90 -3.78 -12.24
CA LYS A 97 -34.19 -2.77 -11.44
C LYS A 97 -33.75 -3.33 -10.08
N SER A 98 -34.56 -4.19 -9.46
CA SER A 98 -34.22 -4.83 -8.19
C SER A 98 -33.08 -5.83 -8.36
N GLU A 99 -33.15 -6.69 -9.38
CA GLU A 99 -32.10 -7.65 -9.72
C GLU A 99 -30.79 -6.96 -10.13
N LEU A 100 -30.89 -5.87 -10.90
CA LEU A 100 -29.72 -5.08 -11.29
C LEU A 100 -29.07 -4.42 -10.08
N LYS A 101 -29.86 -3.84 -9.16
CA LYS A 101 -29.33 -3.27 -7.92
C LYS A 101 -28.62 -4.33 -7.06
N GLU A 102 -29.19 -5.52 -6.96
CA GLU A 102 -28.56 -6.63 -6.23
C GLU A 102 -27.24 -7.08 -6.90
N LYS A 103 -27.24 -7.26 -8.23
CA LYS A 103 -26.02 -7.63 -8.98
C LYS A 103 -24.94 -6.57 -8.89
N VAL A 104 -25.30 -5.30 -9.08
CA VAL A 104 -24.36 -4.17 -8.96
C VAL A 104 -23.83 -4.08 -7.53
N PHE A 105 -24.68 -4.18 -6.52
CA PHE A 105 -24.27 -4.18 -5.11
C PHE A 105 -23.35 -5.36 -4.77
N ASN A 106 -23.66 -6.58 -5.22
CA ASN A 106 -22.80 -7.75 -5.02
C ASN A 106 -21.45 -7.59 -5.72
N SER A 107 -21.44 -7.00 -6.92
CA SER A 107 -20.19 -6.74 -7.65
C SER A 107 -19.33 -5.68 -6.95
N GLU A 108 -19.94 -4.62 -6.42
CA GLU A 108 -19.27 -3.54 -5.71
C GLU A 108 -18.74 -4.00 -4.35
N LEU A 109 -19.55 -4.77 -3.60
CA LEU A 109 -19.12 -5.38 -2.34
C LEU A 109 -17.96 -6.36 -2.56
N LYS A 110 -18.01 -7.18 -3.61
CA LYS A 110 -16.91 -8.09 -3.96
C LYS A 110 -15.64 -7.33 -4.33
N ALA A 111 -15.75 -6.23 -5.08
CA ALA A 111 -14.61 -5.39 -5.44
C ALA A 111 -13.99 -4.72 -4.20
N ASP A 112 -14.81 -4.15 -3.30
CA ASP A 112 -14.32 -3.55 -2.04
C ASP A 112 -13.66 -4.59 -1.15
N LEU A 113 -14.25 -5.79 -1.02
CA LEU A 113 -13.67 -6.88 -0.22
C LEU A 113 -12.34 -7.38 -0.79
N GLN A 114 -12.23 -7.51 -2.13
CA GLN A 114 -10.97 -7.84 -2.79
C GLN A 114 -9.91 -6.74 -2.61
N GLN A 115 -10.33 -5.47 -2.67
CA GLN A 115 -9.43 -4.34 -2.47
C GLN A 115 -8.93 -4.24 -1.02
N ARG A 116 -9.78 -4.55 -0.04
CA ARG A 116 -9.36 -4.62 1.37
C ARG A 116 -8.41 -5.78 1.60
N HIS A 117 -8.75 -6.97 1.09
CA HIS A 117 -7.93 -8.16 1.23
C HIS A 117 -6.54 -7.97 0.59
N SER A 118 -6.45 -7.33 -0.58
CA SER A 118 -5.15 -7.04 -1.20
C SER A 118 -4.31 -6.08 -0.37
N LYS A 119 -4.91 -5.04 0.21
CA LYS A 119 -4.21 -4.12 1.13
C LYS A 119 -3.75 -4.82 2.42
N GLU A 120 -4.59 -5.67 2.99
CA GLU A 120 -4.25 -6.44 4.20
C GLU A 120 -3.12 -7.44 3.93
N MET A 121 -3.15 -8.15 2.80
CA MET A 121 -2.07 -9.05 2.39
C MET A 121 -0.76 -8.30 2.16
N LEU A 122 -0.78 -7.17 1.43
CA LEU A 122 0.41 -6.35 1.23
C LEU A 122 0.99 -5.83 2.54
N LYS A 123 0.15 -5.48 3.50
CA LYS A 123 0.60 -5.05 4.83
C LYS A 123 1.25 -6.21 5.60
N ALA A 124 0.64 -7.38 5.60
CA ALA A 124 1.21 -8.57 6.25
C ALA A 124 2.55 -8.97 5.62
N ASP A 125 2.66 -8.90 4.29
CA ASP A 125 3.91 -9.19 3.57
C ASP A 125 4.99 -8.14 3.86
N PHE A 126 4.62 -6.86 3.97
CA PHE A 126 5.54 -5.80 4.39
C PHE A 126 6.09 -6.05 5.81
N GLU A 127 5.23 -6.40 6.76
CA GLU A 127 5.64 -6.72 8.13
C GLU A 127 6.58 -7.95 8.18
N ARG A 128 6.29 -8.98 7.37
CA ARG A 128 7.16 -10.16 7.23
C ARG A 128 8.52 -9.81 6.62
N LEU A 129 8.55 -8.98 5.59
CA LEU A 129 9.78 -8.52 4.96
C LEU A 129 10.62 -7.72 5.94
N GLN A 130 10.01 -6.80 6.68
CA GLN A 130 10.69 -6.01 7.71
C GLN A 130 11.29 -6.90 8.80
N SER A 131 10.54 -7.89 9.26
CA SER A 131 11.02 -8.85 10.26
C SER A 131 12.19 -9.70 9.73
N THR A 132 12.08 -10.23 8.51
CA THR A 132 13.15 -10.98 7.85
C THR A 132 14.41 -10.15 7.70
N LEU A 133 14.27 -8.89 7.28
CA LEU A 133 15.39 -7.97 7.12
C LEU A 133 16.09 -7.69 8.45
N GLN A 134 15.33 -7.42 9.52
CA GLN A 134 15.90 -7.21 10.86
C GLN A 134 16.60 -8.45 11.42
N MET A 135 16.06 -9.65 11.17
CA MET A 135 16.70 -10.89 11.59
C MET A 135 18.00 -11.14 10.82
N MET A 136 17.98 -10.91 9.50
CA MET A 136 19.15 -11.04 8.64
C MET A 136 20.24 -10.04 9.05
N GLU A 137 19.90 -8.77 9.25
CA GLU A 137 20.85 -7.74 9.70
C GLU A 137 21.51 -8.11 11.03
N LYS A 138 20.73 -8.62 12.00
CA LYS A 138 21.28 -9.09 13.29
C LYS A 138 22.20 -10.30 13.13
N ALA A 139 21.81 -11.26 12.28
CA ALA A 139 22.62 -12.44 11.99
C ALA A 139 23.95 -12.04 11.32
N ASP A 140 23.89 -11.20 10.30
CA ASP A 140 25.05 -10.70 9.56
C ASP A 140 25.99 -9.91 10.48
N PHE A 141 25.44 -9.04 11.33
CA PHE A 141 26.25 -8.29 12.30
C PHE A 141 26.93 -9.21 13.32
N SER A 142 26.26 -10.28 13.75
CA SER A 142 26.85 -11.26 14.66
C SER A 142 27.96 -12.07 13.99
N ASN A 143 27.78 -12.44 12.72
CA ASN A 143 28.79 -13.14 11.93
C ASN A 143 30.01 -12.26 11.68
N LEU A 144 29.82 -11.01 11.25
CA LEU A 144 30.91 -10.05 11.06
C LEU A 144 31.71 -9.80 12.35
N LYS A 145 31.03 -9.71 13.51
CA LYS A 145 31.71 -9.61 14.80
C LYS A 145 32.51 -10.86 15.14
N ALA A 146 31.96 -12.04 14.89
CA ALA A 146 32.68 -13.28 15.12
C ALA A 146 33.93 -13.38 14.22
N GLU A 147 33.79 -13.05 12.93
CA GLU A 147 34.90 -13.00 11.99
C GLU A 147 35.97 -11.99 12.42
N LEU A 148 35.57 -10.80 12.88
CA LEU A 148 36.48 -9.79 13.42
C LEU A 148 37.28 -10.35 14.60
N ILE A 149 36.61 -10.91 15.62
CA ILE A 149 37.28 -11.48 16.80
C ILE A 149 38.23 -12.62 16.41
N THR A 150 37.82 -13.48 15.47
CA THR A 150 38.70 -14.55 15.00
C THR A 150 39.91 -14.02 14.24
N THR A 151 39.74 -12.93 13.50
CA THR A 151 40.82 -12.28 12.76
C THR A 151 41.78 -11.57 13.72
N GLU A 152 41.27 -10.84 14.71
CA GLU A 152 42.08 -10.23 15.78
C GLU A 152 42.90 -11.30 16.52
N LYS A 153 42.27 -12.42 16.89
CA LYS A 153 42.98 -13.54 17.52
C LYS A 153 44.07 -14.13 16.63
N LYS A 154 43.82 -14.30 15.32
CA LYS A 154 44.84 -14.76 14.37
C LYS A 154 46.03 -13.80 14.33
N VAL A 155 45.75 -12.49 14.31
CA VAL A 155 46.79 -11.45 14.34
C VAL A 155 47.59 -11.51 15.63
N GLU A 156 46.94 -11.62 16.79
CA GLU A 156 47.61 -11.78 18.09
C GLU A 156 48.49 -13.03 18.13
N THR A 157 47.99 -14.17 17.62
CA THR A 157 48.77 -15.40 17.55
C THR A 157 49.99 -15.26 16.63
N MET A 158 49.85 -14.60 15.48
CA MET A 158 50.99 -14.32 14.59
C MET A 158 52.02 -13.42 15.28
N PHE A 159 51.60 -12.38 16.00
CA PHE A 159 52.53 -11.53 16.75
C PHE A 159 53.25 -12.28 17.88
N ALA A 160 52.54 -13.17 18.59
CA ALA A 160 53.15 -14.01 19.61
C ALA A 160 54.17 -14.98 19.00
N ASP A 161 53.86 -15.56 17.85
CA ASP A 161 54.75 -16.45 17.12
C ASP A 161 55.99 -15.69 16.62
N PHE A 162 55.81 -14.53 15.96
CA PHE A 162 56.92 -13.65 15.56
C PHE A 162 57.82 -13.25 16.72
N ARG A 163 57.26 -12.95 17.90
CA ARG A 163 58.05 -12.63 19.09
C ARG A 163 58.87 -13.82 19.57
N THR A 164 58.31 -15.02 19.49
CA THR A 164 58.97 -16.26 19.90
C THR A 164 60.08 -16.63 18.90
N GLU A 165 59.80 -16.54 17.60
CA GLU A 165 60.79 -16.74 16.54
C GLU A 165 61.94 -15.73 16.65
N MET A 166 61.64 -14.46 16.96
CA MET A 166 62.67 -13.44 17.19
C MET A 166 63.63 -13.85 18.32
N GLN A 167 63.12 -14.35 19.44
CA GLN A 167 63.96 -14.83 20.55
C GLN A 167 64.82 -16.04 20.15
N VAL A 168 64.30 -16.92 19.29
CA VAL A 168 65.06 -18.05 18.76
C VAL A 168 66.17 -17.59 17.80
N ILE A 169 65.88 -16.59 16.94
CA ILE A 169 66.86 -15.98 16.05
C ILE A 169 67.97 -15.31 16.85
N GLU A 170 67.64 -14.54 17.89
CA GLU A 170 68.62 -13.91 18.78
C GLU A 170 69.55 -14.94 19.42
N ASN A 171 69.01 -16.02 19.97
CA ASN A 171 69.82 -17.09 20.59
C ASN A 171 70.72 -17.81 19.57
N ARG A 172 70.25 -18.01 18.34
CA ARG A 172 71.05 -18.59 17.26
C ARG A 172 72.17 -17.64 16.84
N LEU A 173 71.88 -16.34 16.71
CA LEU A 173 72.87 -15.32 16.38
C LEU A 173 73.94 -15.21 17.47
N MET A 174 73.57 -15.22 18.75
CA MET A 174 74.54 -15.20 19.87
C MET A 174 75.53 -16.36 19.78
N LYS A 175 75.06 -17.58 19.46
CA LYS A 175 75.93 -18.75 19.30
C LYS A 175 76.88 -18.63 18.10
N PHE A 176 76.40 -18.11 16.96
CA PHE A 176 77.26 -17.86 15.78
C PHE A 176 78.34 -16.82 16.08
N VAL A 177 77.99 -15.72 16.76
CA VAL A 177 78.95 -14.67 17.13
C VAL A 177 80.00 -15.19 18.10
N ILE A 178 79.61 -15.93 19.15
CA ILE A 178 80.55 -16.52 20.10
C ILE A 178 81.49 -17.52 19.41
N GLY A 179 80.96 -18.36 18.52
CA GLY A 179 81.78 -19.28 17.72
C GLY A 179 82.77 -18.57 16.81
N GLY A 180 82.34 -17.51 16.12
CA GLY A 180 83.20 -16.72 15.23
C GLY A 180 84.31 -15.96 15.94
N ILE A 181 84.03 -15.34 17.09
CA ILE A 181 85.08 -14.70 17.89
C ILE A 181 86.08 -15.75 18.40
N GLY A 182 85.60 -16.91 18.83
CA GLY A 182 86.45 -18.02 19.25
C GLY A 182 87.37 -18.53 18.15
N THR A 183 86.87 -18.70 16.92
CA THR A 183 87.69 -19.14 15.78
C THR A 183 88.73 -18.11 15.40
N VAL A 184 88.38 -16.81 15.35
CA VAL A 184 89.33 -15.73 15.06
C VAL A 184 90.40 -15.65 16.14
N ALA A 185 90.03 -15.73 17.42
CA ALA A 185 90.97 -15.73 18.53
C ALA A 185 91.92 -16.94 18.47
N ALA A 186 91.40 -18.14 18.15
CA ALA A 186 92.20 -19.33 17.99
C ALA A 186 93.22 -19.21 16.84
N VAL A 187 92.81 -18.64 15.70
CA VAL A 187 93.70 -18.39 14.56
C VAL A 187 94.79 -17.37 14.93
N LEU A 188 94.43 -16.29 15.63
CA LEU A 188 95.39 -15.29 16.11
C LEU A 188 96.42 -15.90 17.08
N LEU A 189 95.97 -16.70 18.05
CA LEU A 189 96.87 -17.36 18.99
C LEU A 189 97.77 -18.39 18.29
N ALA A 190 97.24 -19.14 17.32
CA ALA A 190 98.04 -20.07 16.52
C ALA A 190 99.11 -19.34 15.70
N TYR A 191 98.77 -18.19 15.11
CA TYR A 191 99.71 -17.35 14.36
C TYR A 191 100.80 -16.77 15.27
N LEU A 192 100.44 -16.25 16.45
CA LEU A 192 101.41 -15.76 17.44
C LEU A 192 102.34 -16.87 17.95
N ARG A 193 101.84 -18.10 18.10
CA ARG A 193 102.66 -19.26 18.49
C ARG A 193 103.65 -19.68 17.39
N LEU A 194 103.33 -19.43 16.12
CA LEU A 194 104.19 -19.81 15.00
C LEU A 194 105.35 -18.83 14.76
N ILE A 195 105.20 -17.56 15.18
CA ILE A 195 106.23 -16.53 15.05
C ILE A 195 107.23 -16.53 16.23
N LYS A 196 106.84 -17.10 17.36
CA LYS A 196 107.65 -17.16 18.58
C LYS A 196 108.45 -18.45 18.65
#